data_AF-A0A6G6K3T3-F1
#
_entry.id   AF-A0A6G6K3T3-F1
#
_cell.length_a   1.000
_cell.length_b   1.000
_cell.length_c   1.000
_cell.angle_alpha   90.00
_cell.angle_beta   90.00
_cell.angle_gamma   90.00
#
_symmetry.space_group_name_H-M   'P 1'
#
loop_
_entity.id
_entity.type
_entity.pdbx_description
1 polymer ?
#
loop_
_entity_poly.entity_id
_entity_poly.type
_entity_poly.pdbx_seq_one_letter_code
_entity_poly.pdbx_strand_id
1 'polypeptide(L)'
;MWPFRKKPVLPPPPDVIMGDDWAKYSTTLEEWEFELDGTEFTLSGREFDPQAFEWARTALVDMRRLLPEIDREVLKNLDGDSCDVSTRELLSVSLDDYASKGEINLAFTGDDSWGDFGVNVILAGGKIVDAYGGD
;
A
#
# COMPACT_ATOMS: atom_id res chain seq x y z
N MET A 1 10.05 -2.93 41.71
CA MET A 1 10.26 -3.66 40.44
C MET A 1 8.92 -4.25 40.01
N TRP A 2 8.27 -3.66 39.01
CA TRP A 2 7.07 -4.23 38.40
C TRP A 2 7.48 -5.38 37.47
N PRO A 3 6.86 -6.56 37.52
CA PRO A 3 7.17 -7.60 36.54
C PRO A 3 6.47 -7.24 35.22
N PHE A 4 7.23 -6.82 34.22
CA PHE A 4 6.78 -6.90 32.84
C PHE A 4 6.62 -8.40 32.52
N ARG A 5 5.39 -8.91 32.65
CA ARG A 5 5.02 -10.15 31.98
C ARG A 5 5.19 -9.88 30.49
N LYS A 6 6.31 -10.34 29.92
CA LYS A 6 6.49 -10.34 28.46
C LYS A 6 5.27 -11.06 27.89
N LYS A 7 4.44 -10.33 27.13
CA LYS A 7 3.36 -10.95 26.37
C LYS A 7 4.00 -12.05 25.51
N PRO A 8 3.39 -13.25 25.40
CA PRO A 8 3.86 -14.25 24.46
C PRO A 8 3.87 -13.60 23.07
N VAL A 9 5.04 -13.51 22.45
CA VAL A 9 5.14 -13.15 21.03
C VAL A 9 4.58 -14.35 20.29
N LEU A 10 3.42 -14.17 19.66
CA LEU A 10 2.85 -15.22 18.84
C LEU A 10 3.77 -15.42 17.63
N PRO A 11 4.02 -16.67 17.19
CA PRO A 11 4.77 -16.90 15.97
C PRO A 11 4.06 -16.22 14.79
N PRO A 12 4.81 -15.81 13.75
CA PRO A 12 4.21 -15.32 12.52
C PRO A 12 3.28 -16.39 11.93
N PRO A 13 2.16 -15.99 11.30
CA PRO A 13 1.41 -16.86 10.42
C PRO A 13 2.33 -17.50 9.35
N PRO A 14 2.03 -18.71 8.87
CA PRO A 14 2.74 -19.29 7.73
C PRO A 14 2.42 -18.50 6.45
N ASP A 15 3.34 -18.51 5.50
CA ASP A 15 3.12 -17.94 4.17
C ASP A 15 1.87 -18.53 3.51
N VAL A 16 1.13 -17.69 2.79
CA VAL A 16 -0.03 -18.11 2.00
C VAL A 16 0.43 -18.33 0.57
N ILE A 17 0.09 -19.48 0.00
CA ILE A 17 0.45 -19.85 -1.38
C ILE A 17 -0.82 -20.32 -2.10
N MET A 18 -1.14 -19.69 -3.23
CA MET A 18 -2.32 -19.98 -4.03
C MET A 18 -1.98 -19.98 -5.53
N GLY A 19 -1.66 -21.16 -6.06
CA GLY A 19 -1.17 -21.26 -7.44
C GLY A 19 0.21 -20.61 -7.54
N ASP A 20 0.33 -19.61 -8.42
CA ASP A 20 1.56 -18.84 -8.61
C ASP A 20 1.65 -17.61 -7.69
N ASP A 21 0.55 -17.27 -6.98
CA ASP A 21 0.52 -16.16 -6.03
C ASP A 21 0.98 -16.61 -4.64
N TRP A 22 1.68 -15.72 -3.95
CA TRP A 22 2.09 -15.95 -2.57
C TRP A 22 2.09 -14.65 -1.78
N ALA A 23 1.85 -14.76 -0.47
CA ALA A 23 1.91 -13.64 0.47
C ALA A 23 2.68 -14.06 1.72
N LYS A 24 3.45 -13.12 2.27
CA LYS A 24 4.26 -13.32 3.46
C LYS A 24 3.85 -12.33 4.54
N TYR A 25 3.85 -12.79 5.78
CA TYR A 25 3.57 -11.91 6.91
C TYR A 25 4.83 -11.19 7.38
N SER A 26 4.80 -9.87 7.37
CA SER A 26 5.82 -8.99 7.89
C SER A 26 5.63 -8.81 9.39
N THR A 27 6.51 -9.41 10.21
CA THR A 27 6.44 -9.22 11.67
C THR A 27 6.85 -7.82 12.12
N THR A 28 7.53 -7.06 11.24
CA THR A 28 7.98 -5.70 11.53
C THR A 28 6.84 -4.71 11.37
N LEU A 29 6.07 -4.85 10.28
CA LEU A 29 4.96 -3.96 9.94
C LEU A 29 3.60 -4.50 10.42
N GLU A 30 3.55 -5.76 10.88
CA GLU A 30 2.33 -6.47 11.30
C GLU A 30 1.26 -6.56 10.19
N GLU A 31 1.71 -6.70 8.95
CA GLU A 31 0.89 -6.78 7.74
C GLU A 31 1.33 -7.94 6.84
N TRP A 32 0.46 -8.32 5.90
CA TRP A 32 0.79 -9.20 4.80
C TRP A 32 1.34 -8.41 3.63
N GLU A 33 2.44 -8.87 3.06
CA GLU A 33 3.10 -8.32 1.88
C GLU A 33 3.02 -9.34 0.74
N PHE A 34 2.69 -8.90 -0.46
CA PHE A 34 2.74 -9.71 -1.67
C PHE A 34 2.95 -8.86 -2.91
N GLU A 35 3.45 -9.47 -3.99
CA GLU A 35 3.78 -8.76 -5.23
C GLU A 35 2.99 -9.34 -6.40
N LEU A 36 2.39 -8.48 -7.22
CA LEU A 36 1.78 -8.85 -8.50
C LEU A 36 2.22 -7.87 -9.58
N ASP A 37 2.67 -8.39 -10.73
CA ASP A 37 3.17 -7.60 -11.88
C ASP A 37 4.20 -6.51 -11.49
N GLY A 38 5.09 -6.79 -10.52
CA GLY A 38 6.10 -5.84 -10.04
C GLY A 38 5.56 -4.74 -9.12
N THR A 39 4.31 -4.85 -8.65
CA THR A 39 3.70 -3.92 -7.69
C THR A 39 3.54 -4.60 -6.34
N GLU A 40 4.03 -3.96 -5.29
CA GLU A 40 3.90 -4.43 -3.91
C GLU A 40 2.53 -4.03 -3.32
N PHE A 41 1.86 -5.01 -2.72
CA PHE A 41 0.57 -4.87 -2.05
C PHE A 41 0.70 -5.21 -0.58
N THR A 42 0.00 -4.46 0.26
CA THR A 42 -0.10 -4.73 1.70
C THR A 42 -1.54 -4.95 2.16
N LEU A 43 -1.70 -5.81 3.17
CA LEU A 43 -2.95 -6.05 3.86
C LEU A 43 -2.71 -6.23 5.36
N SER A 44 -3.16 -5.28 6.15
CA SER A 44 -3.11 -5.30 7.61
C SER A 44 -3.90 -6.45 8.20
N GLY A 45 -3.41 -6.96 9.34
CA GLY A 45 -4.11 -7.95 10.14
C GLY A 45 -3.51 -9.34 10.05
N ARG A 46 -3.84 -10.16 11.05
CA ARG A 46 -3.17 -11.45 11.28
C ARG A 46 -3.66 -12.57 10.35
N GLU A 47 -4.90 -12.47 9.89
CA GLU A 47 -5.50 -13.44 8.97
C GLU A 47 -5.45 -12.86 7.57
N PHE A 48 -4.91 -13.64 6.62
CA PHE A 48 -4.90 -13.25 5.22
C PHE A 48 -6.26 -13.53 4.58
N ASP A 49 -6.81 -12.59 3.81
CA ASP A 49 -7.97 -12.83 2.96
C ASP A 49 -7.49 -13.28 1.56
N PRO A 50 -7.75 -14.54 1.15
CA PRO A 50 -7.43 -15.03 -0.20
C PRO A 50 -7.95 -14.16 -1.36
N GLN A 51 -9.04 -13.43 -1.15
CA GLN A 51 -9.60 -12.54 -2.18
C GLN A 51 -8.71 -11.32 -2.45
N ALA A 52 -7.76 -11.02 -1.56
CA ALA A 52 -6.81 -9.92 -1.74
C ALA A 52 -6.03 -10.02 -3.05
N PHE A 53 -5.74 -11.23 -3.54
CA PHE A 53 -5.09 -11.40 -4.85
C PHE A 53 -5.99 -10.91 -6.00
N GLU A 54 -7.29 -11.18 -5.95
CA GLU A 54 -8.24 -10.68 -6.97
C GLU A 54 -8.48 -9.17 -6.84
N TRP A 55 -8.49 -8.65 -5.62
CA TRP A 55 -8.57 -7.21 -5.36
C TRP A 55 -7.34 -6.49 -5.92
N ALA A 56 -6.15 -7.02 -5.70
CA ALA A 56 -4.90 -6.50 -6.25
C ALA A 56 -4.89 -6.51 -7.79
N ARG A 57 -5.38 -7.59 -8.43
CA ARG A 57 -5.56 -7.62 -9.89
C ARG A 57 -6.50 -6.52 -10.39
N THR A 58 -7.60 -6.29 -9.67
CA THR A 58 -8.54 -5.22 -9.98
C THR A 58 -7.88 -3.85 -9.81
N ALA A 59 -7.13 -3.66 -8.74
CA ALA A 59 -6.36 -2.46 -8.47
C ALA A 59 -5.36 -2.16 -9.59
N LEU A 60 -4.61 -3.15 -10.07
CA LEU A 60 -3.68 -2.98 -11.20
C LEU A 60 -4.38 -2.47 -12.47
N VAL A 61 -5.59 -2.96 -12.76
CA VAL A 61 -6.37 -2.50 -13.92
C VAL A 61 -6.78 -1.04 -13.75
N ASP A 62 -7.27 -0.67 -12.56
CA ASP A 62 -7.67 0.70 -12.26
C ASP A 62 -6.49 1.65 -12.25
N MET A 63 -5.36 1.27 -11.66
CA MET A 63 -4.12 2.05 -11.66
C MET A 63 -3.62 2.32 -13.07
N ARG A 64 -3.55 1.28 -13.94
CA ARG A 64 -3.13 1.45 -15.33
C ARG A 64 -4.02 2.41 -16.11
N ARG A 65 -5.33 2.34 -15.87
CA ARG A 65 -6.30 3.22 -16.53
C ARG A 65 -6.22 4.67 -16.03
N LEU A 66 -6.00 4.86 -14.73
CA LEU A 66 -5.98 6.16 -14.07
C LEU A 66 -4.57 6.78 -14.00
N LEU A 67 -3.54 6.11 -14.53
CA LEU A 67 -2.15 6.52 -14.41
C LEU A 67 -1.91 8.02 -14.71
N PRO A 68 -2.43 8.60 -15.82
CA PRO A 68 -2.23 10.04 -16.09
C PRO A 68 -2.88 10.98 -15.08
N GLU A 69 -3.95 10.53 -14.41
CA GLU A 69 -4.68 11.29 -13.40
C GLU A 69 -4.01 11.15 -12.03
N ILE A 70 -3.53 9.96 -11.69
CA ILE A 70 -2.73 9.68 -10.50
C ILE A 70 -1.46 10.55 -10.54
N ASP A 71 -0.73 10.51 -11.65
CA ASP A 71 0.47 11.33 -11.85
C ASP A 71 0.20 12.82 -11.62
N ARG A 72 -0.94 13.32 -12.11
CA ARG A 72 -1.31 14.73 -11.95
C ARG A 72 -1.57 15.09 -10.49
N GLU A 73 -2.31 14.26 -9.76
CA GLU A 73 -2.59 14.52 -8.34
C GLU A 73 -1.35 14.37 -7.47
N VAL A 74 -0.46 13.41 -7.77
CA VAL A 74 0.82 13.27 -7.08
C VAL A 74 1.68 14.51 -7.29
N LEU A 75 1.89 14.93 -8.54
CA LEU A 75 2.68 16.14 -8.84
C LEU A 75 2.12 17.40 -8.19
N LYS A 76 0.79 17.54 -8.17
CA LYS A 76 0.12 18.68 -7.54
C LYS A 76 0.32 18.71 -6.02
N ASN A 77 0.40 17.55 -5.36
CA ASN A 77 0.66 17.47 -3.92
C ASN A 77 2.15 17.58 -3.56
N LEU A 78 3.05 17.28 -4.50
CA LEU A 78 4.50 17.43 -4.35
C LEU A 78 5.02 18.82 -4.78
N ASP A 79 4.18 19.69 -5.34
CA ASP A 79 4.58 20.99 -5.90
C ASP A 79 5.06 21.95 -4.79
N GLY A 80 6.38 21.92 -4.53
CA GLY A 80 7.10 22.78 -3.60
C GLY A 80 8.58 22.85 -3.97
N ASP A 81 9.25 23.98 -3.66
CA ASP A 81 10.62 24.32 -4.10
C ASP A 81 11.72 23.31 -3.66
N SER A 82 11.39 22.33 -2.82
CA SER A 82 12.34 21.40 -2.20
C SER A 82 12.23 19.95 -2.67
N CYS A 83 11.24 19.58 -3.49
CA CYS A 83 11.00 18.19 -3.89
C CYS A 83 11.43 17.95 -5.36
N ASP A 84 12.31 16.97 -5.60
CA ASP A 84 12.63 16.51 -6.95
C ASP A 84 11.57 15.52 -7.45
N VAL A 85 10.46 16.04 -7.97
CA VAL A 85 9.32 15.26 -8.46
C VAL A 85 9.65 14.24 -9.58
N SER A 86 10.88 14.28 -10.12
CA SER A 86 11.35 13.32 -11.13
C SER A 86 11.73 11.96 -10.55
N THR A 87 12.00 11.88 -9.25
CA THR A 87 12.34 10.63 -8.54
C THR A 87 11.12 9.95 -7.91
N ARG A 88 9.91 10.51 -8.10
CA ARG A 88 8.71 9.95 -7.50
C ARG A 88 8.51 8.50 -7.90
N GLU A 89 8.15 7.67 -6.92
CA GLU A 89 7.86 6.25 -7.13
C GLU A 89 6.69 5.80 -6.28
N LEU A 90 5.99 4.77 -6.76
CA LEU A 90 4.99 4.06 -5.98
C LEU A 90 5.73 3.14 -5.01
N LEU A 91 5.53 3.35 -3.71
CA LEU A 91 6.12 2.52 -2.66
C LEU A 91 5.30 1.26 -2.42
N SER A 92 3.99 1.42 -2.22
CA SER A 92 3.11 0.31 -1.89
C SER A 92 1.65 0.61 -2.20
N VAL A 93 0.86 -0.47 -2.27
CA VAL A 93 -0.59 -0.43 -2.45
C VAL A 93 -1.29 -1.12 -1.28
N SER A 94 -1.94 -0.37 -0.42
CA SER A 94 -2.71 -0.93 0.70
C SER A 94 -4.13 -1.29 0.27
N LEU A 95 -4.58 -2.48 0.69
CA LEU A 95 -5.91 -3.03 0.42
C LEU A 95 -6.81 -3.10 1.67
N ASP A 96 -6.41 -2.46 2.77
CA ASP A 96 -7.08 -2.57 4.08
C ASP A 96 -8.56 -2.16 4.04
N ASP A 97 -8.87 -1.13 3.25
CA ASP A 97 -10.21 -0.61 3.09
C ASP A 97 -10.96 -1.23 1.90
N TYR A 98 -10.35 -2.15 1.16
CA TYR A 98 -10.95 -2.69 -0.06
C TYR A 98 -12.18 -3.54 0.24
N ALA A 99 -12.10 -4.45 1.21
CA ALA A 99 -13.21 -5.34 1.55
C ALA A 99 -14.45 -4.58 2.05
N SER A 100 -14.24 -3.46 2.75
CA SER A 100 -15.31 -2.73 3.43
C SER A 100 -15.85 -1.55 2.61
N LYS A 101 -15.00 -0.86 1.87
CA LYS A 101 -15.33 0.37 1.12
C LYS A 101 -15.04 0.28 -0.37
N GLY A 102 -14.33 -0.75 -0.82
CA GLY A 102 -13.82 -0.83 -2.19
C GLY A 102 -12.74 0.23 -2.47
N GLU A 103 -12.02 0.64 -1.43
CA GLU A 103 -10.95 1.64 -1.50
C GLU A 103 -9.58 0.97 -1.62
N ILE A 104 -8.74 1.53 -2.48
CA ILE A 104 -7.33 1.18 -2.66
C ILE A 104 -6.53 2.42 -2.28
N ASN A 105 -5.52 2.27 -1.42
CA ASN A 105 -4.64 3.37 -1.07
C ASN A 105 -3.26 3.17 -1.70
N LEU A 106 -2.85 4.14 -2.52
CA LEU A 106 -1.55 4.15 -3.20
C LEU A 106 -0.62 5.09 -2.46
N ALA A 107 0.49 4.58 -1.94
CA ALA A 107 1.51 5.38 -1.27
C ALA A 107 2.65 5.69 -2.25
N PHE A 108 2.87 6.97 -2.54
CA PHE A 108 3.98 7.47 -3.34
C PHE A 108 5.00 8.19 -2.45
N THR A 109 6.27 8.13 -2.83
CA THR A 109 7.30 9.05 -2.30
C THR A 109 7.66 10.09 -3.35
N GLY A 110 7.94 11.32 -2.92
CA GLY A 110 8.33 12.44 -3.78
C GLY A 110 9.83 12.67 -3.93
N ASP A 111 10.65 12.15 -3.00
CA ASP A 111 12.12 12.19 -3.03
C ASP A 111 12.67 10.95 -2.28
N ASP A 112 13.88 10.52 -2.59
CA ASP A 112 14.64 9.47 -1.87
C ASP A 112 14.98 9.89 -0.42
N SER A 113 14.57 11.11 0.00
CA SER A 113 14.65 11.57 1.38
C SER A 113 13.49 11.01 2.21
N TRP A 114 13.81 9.98 2.97
CA TRP A 114 12.94 9.23 3.86
C TRP A 114 12.07 10.14 4.74
N GLY A 115 10.78 10.26 4.41
CA GLY A 115 9.70 10.56 5.36
C GLY A 115 9.26 12.02 5.54
N ASP A 116 9.44 12.90 4.55
CA ASP A 116 8.86 14.26 4.58
C ASP A 116 8.06 14.64 3.30
N PHE A 117 7.95 13.73 2.31
CA PHE A 117 7.32 14.00 1.01
C PHE A 117 6.49 12.82 0.47
N GLY A 118 5.69 12.19 1.33
CA GLY A 118 4.73 11.17 0.89
C GLY A 118 3.55 11.78 0.14
N VAL A 119 2.94 11.05 -0.79
CA VAL A 119 1.59 11.34 -1.30
C VAL A 119 0.76 10.07 -1.27
N ASN A 120 -0.41 10.15 -0.65
CA ASN A 120 -1.38 9.09 -0.70
C ASN A 120 -2.47 9.42 -1.72
N VAL A 121 -2.82 8.45 -2.56
CA VAL A 121 -3.92 8.56 -3.52
C VAL A 121 -4.92 7.44 -3.26
N ILE A 122 -6.17 7.81 -3.00
CA ILE A 122 -7.25 6.85 -2.75
C ILE A 122 -8.07 6.64 -4.01
N LEU A 123 -8.13 5.39 -4.47
CA LEU A 123 -9.00 4.97 -5.56
C LEU A 123 -10.24 4.26 -5.01
N ALA A 124 -11.42 4.59 -5.52
CA ALA A 124 -12.64 3.84 -5.23
C ALA A 124 -13.61 3.88 -6.40
N GLY A 125 -14.22 2.73 -6.73
CA GLY A 125 -15.19 2.63 -7.82
C GLY A 125 -14.63 3.09 -9.17
N GLY A 126 -13.36 2.81 -9.45
CA GLY A 126 -12.70 3.15 -10.70
C GLY A 126 -12.39 4.65 -10.91
N LYS A 127 -12.27 5.43 -9.84
CA LYS A 127 -11.84 6.83 -9.91
C LYS A 127 -11.00 7.20 -8.69
N ILE A 128 -10.24 8.29 -8.79
CA ILE A 128 -9.60 8.92 -7.64
C ILE A 128 -10.70 9.60 -6.81
N VAL A 129 -10.77 9.26 -5.52
CA VAL A 129 -11.71 9.87 -4.57
C VAL A 129 -11.03 10.85 -3.63
N ASP A 130 -9.74 10.68 -3.38
CA ASP A 130 -8.93 11.61 -2.59
C ASP A 130 -7.45 11.53 -2.97
N ALA A 131 -6.71 12.61 -2.72
CA ALA A 131 -5.26 12.67 -2.86
C ALA A 131 -4.69 13.74 -1.94
N TYR A 132 -3.74 13.37 -1.08
CA TYR A 132 -3.19 14.26 -0.06
C TYR A 132 -1.72 13.96 0.23
N GLY A 133 -0.98 14.98 0.66
CA GLY A 133 0.37 14.80 1.19
C GLY A 133 0.36 13.88 2.42
N GLY A 134 1.15 12.82 2.37
CA GLY A 134 1.51 12.01 3.53
C GLY A 134 2.66 12.67 4.31
N ASP A 135 2.81 12.28 5.57
CA ASP A 135 4.04 12.54 6.32
C ASP A 135 5.20 11.75 5.68
#